data_AF-A0A7W7C3J0-F1
#
_entry.id   AF-A0A7W7C3J0-F1
#
_cell.length_a   1.000
_cell.length_b   1.000
_cell.length_c   1.000
_cell.angle_alpha   90.00
_cell.angle_beta   90.00
_cell.angle_gamma   90.00
#
_symmetry.space_group_name_H-M   'P 1'
#
loop_
_entity.id
_entity.type
_entity.pdbx_description
1 polymer ?
#
loop_
_entity_poly.entity_id
_entity_poly.type
_entity_poly.pdbx_seq_one_letter_code
_entity_poly.pdbx_strand_id
1 'polypeptide(L)'
;MAAAVLAVVSGVVGTGLLAASPAAAAAQRPVYAIAHQVNTLSGVSAALDHGANAIEIDACAWWNPNEWRAWHDCSTAGNNRYGPSMDSMITRILEEAGRGRKLALVWLDLKDPNYCGEQPNRGCSVAGLRDMAQRLTRAGIPVLWGFLEYHPSDPDVGGRGWQSLQGRLSTLEGITTTGSLDKVRGIYAKHGSGLPNGRRVLDYGDTDIRNGFGNCTEASWNTCAELKKAAGDRDAGRFAATFSWTTTYHDNWYVDRLLGVAGVNGIIAGYGAQTGAKDYDNSWQCGNAVRQVRDWVAGHSGSHRMANAGDRLFY
;
A
#
# COMPACT_ATOMS: atom_id res chain seq x y z
N MET A 1 65.25 -37.43 -31.71
CA MET A 1 65.11 -37.68 -30.25
C MET A 1 64.41 -36.50 -29.62
N ALA A 2 63.38 -36.78 -28.82
CA ALA A 2 62.34 -35.87 -28.35
C ALA A 2 62.71 -35.10 -27.07
N ALA A 3 62.11 -33.91 -26.89
CA ALA A 3 61.63 -33.34 -25.62
C ALA A 3 60.91 -32.01 -25.94
N ALA A 4 59.56 -31.97 -25.95
CA ALA A 4 58.67 -31.69 -24.81
C ALA A 4 58.46 -30.18 -24.58
N VAL A 5 57.32 -29.66 -25.05
CA VAL A 5 56.82 -28.31 -24.74
C VAL A 5 55.77 -28.44 -23.63
N LEU A 6 56.03 -27.81 -22.48
CA LEU A 6 55.03 -27.56 -21.43
C LEU A 6 54.10 -26.44 -21.89
N ALA A 7 52.79 -26.71 -21.92
CA ALA A 7 51.77 -25.66 -22.00
C ALA A 7 51.17 -25.45 -20.60
N VAL A 8 51.36 -24.25 -20.06
CA VAL A 8 50.72 -23.77 -18.82
C VAL A 8 49.30 -23.36 -19.16
N VAL A 9 48.30 -24.00 -18.54
CA VAL A 9 46.90 -23.54 -18.57
C VAL A 9 46.65 -22.71 -17.32
N SER A 10 46.54 -21.39 -17.49
CA SER A 10 46.05 -20.49 -16.44
C SER A 10 44.53 -20.53 -16.41
N GLY A 11 43.96 -21.06 -15.33
CA GLY A 11 42.52 -21.06 -15.08
C GLY A 11 42.02 -19.67 -14.66
N VAL A 12 41.03 -19.15 -15.38
CA VAL A 12 40.24 -17.99 -14.95
C VAL A 12 39.08 -18.52 -14.09
N VAL A 13 39.14 -18.26 -12.78
CA VAL A 13 38.00 -18.41 -11.88
C VAL A 13 37.14 -17.16 -12.03
N GLY A 14 36.12 -17.21 -12.88
CA GLY A 14 35.09 -16.19 -12.94
C GLY A 14 34.08 -16.41 -11.82
N THR A 15 34.10 -15.55 -10.80
CA THR A 15 33.00 -15.42 -9.83
C THR A 15 31.79 -14.83 -10.53
N GLY A 16 30.95 -15.67 -11.12
CA GLY A 16 29.66 -15.28 -11.65
C GLY A 16 28.71 -14.95 -10.48
N LEU A 17 28.45 -13.65 -10.28
CA LEU A 17 27.22 -13.22 -9.63
C LEU A 17 26.07 -13.70 -10.53
N LEU A 18 25.41 -14.79 -10.13
CA LEU A 18 24.21 -15.29 -10.80
C LEU A 18 23.10 -14.25 -10.64
N ALA A 19 23.02 -13.32 -11.59
CA ALA A 19 21.81 -12.54 -11.80
C ALA A 19 20.68 -13.52 -12.13
N ALA A 20 19.64 -13.54 -11.31
CA ALA A 20 18.48 -14.37 -11.55
C ALA A 20 17.89 -14.04 -12.93
N SER A 21 17.63 -15.07 -13.73
CA SER A 21 17.02 -14.93 -15.06
C SER A 21 15.70 -14.14 -14.97
N PRO A 22 15.33 -13.30 -15.95
CA PRO A 22 14.08 -12.53 -15.95
C PRO A 22 12.82 -13.39 -15.72
N ALA A 23 12.86 -14.66 -16.14
CA ALA A 23 11.79 -15.64 -15.91
C ALA A 23 11.61 -16.01 -14.41
N ALA A 24 12.68 -16.01 -13.61
CA ALA A 24 12.60 -16.26 -12.18
C ALA A 24 12.00 -15.07 -11.41
N ALA A 25 12.31 -13.83 -11.83
CA ALA A 25 11.72 -12.62 -11.25
C ALA A 25 10.22 -12.48 -11.54
N ALA A 26 9.74 -13.01 -12.68
CA ALA A 26 8.32 -13.06 -13.04
C ALA A 26 7.53 -14.11 -12.23
N ALA A 27 8.20 -15.11 -11.66
CA ALA A 27 7.57 -16.16 -10.84
C ALA A 27 7.46 -15.78 -9.35
N GLN A 28 8.24 -14.80 -8.88
CA GLN A 28 8.21 -14.34 -7.49
C GLN A 28 7.00 -13.43 -7.22
N ARG A 29 6.34 -13.62 -6.08
CA ARG A 29 5.24 -12.76 -5.63
C ARG A 29 5.79 -11.39 -5.19
N PRO A 30 5.32 -10.27 -5.78
CA PRO A 30 5.70 -8.94 -5.32
C PRO A 30 5.06 -8.60 -3.97
N VAL A 31 5.86 -8.07 -3.04
CA VAL A 31 5.45 -7.67 -1.68
C VAL A 31 5.60 -6.15 -1.50
N TYR A 32 4.57 -5.53 -0.93
CA TYR A 32 4.52 -4.09 -0.64
C TYR A 32 4.78 -3.85 0.86
N ALA A 33 5.90 -3.20 1.18
CA ALA A 33 6.14 -2.62 2.49
C ALA A 33 5.62 -1.18 2.45
N ILE A 34 4.44 -0.97 3.01
CA ILE A 34 3.69 0.28 2.92
C ILE A 34 4.00 1.10 4.17
N ALA A 35 4.69 2.23 4.04
CA ALA A 35 4.92 3.11 5.19
C ALA A 35 3.58 3.71 5.66
N HIS A 36 3.30 3.61 6.96
CA HIS A 36 2.04 4.06 7.58
C HIS A 36 2.03 5.57 7.85
N GLN A 37 0.89 6.24 7.61
CA GLN A 37 0.63 7.61 8.06
C GLN A 37 1.67 8.60 7.52
N VAL A 38 2.00 8.52 6.23
CA VAL A 38 3.02 9.36 5.58
C VAL A 38 2.42 10.72 5.23
N ASN A 39 2.07 11.51 6.24
CA ASN A 39 1.35 12.76 6.07
C ASN A 39 2.25 14.00 5.99
N THR A 40 3.57 13.84 5.89
CA THR A 40 4.52 14.95 5.78
C THR A 40 5.46 14.78 4.60
N LEU A 41 5.95 15.89 4.03
CA LEU A 41 6.91 15.85 2.93
C LEU A 41 8.23 15.17 3.35
N SER A 42 8.66 15.39 4.60
CA SER A 42 9.80 14.69 5.19
C SER A 42 9.51 13.20 5.38
N GLY A 43 8.28 12.84 5.75
CA GLY A 43 7.84 11.45 5.88
C GLY A 43 7.97 10.67 4.58
N VAL A 44 7.62 11.28 3.42
CA VAL A 44 7.81 10.66 2.10
C VAL A 44 9.28 10.30 1.88
N SER A 45 10.18 11.21 2.24
CA SER A 45 11.62 11.02 2.08
C SER A 45 12.14 9.93 3.02
N ALA A 46 11.73 9.97 4.29
CA ALA A 46 12.09 8.99 5.29
C ALA A 46 11.61 7.58 4.93
N ALA A 47 10.37 7.44 4.44
CA ALA A 47 9.82 6.16 4.00
C ALA A 47 10.69 5.53 2.89
N LEU A 48 11.06 6.32 1.89
CA LEU A 48 11.94 5.87 0.81
C LEU A 48 13.35 5.53 1.30
N ASP A 49 13.93 6.34 2.19
CA ASP A 49 15.26 6.09 2.76
C ASP A 49 15.28 4.81 3.62
N HIS A 50 14.16 4.48 4.29
CA HIS A 50 13.98 3.21 5.00
C HIS A 50 13.72 2.00 4.08
N GLY A 51 13.51 2.25 2.78
CA GLY A 51 13.29 1.22 1.76
C GLY A 51 11.83 0.79 1.62
N ALA A 52 10.87 1.61 2.07
CA ALA A 52 9.47 1.40 1.73
C ALA A 52 9.30 1.53 0.22
N ASN A 53 8.59 0.59 -0.39
CA ASN A 53 8.25 0.64 -1.82
C ASN A 53 6.82 1.12 -2.03
N ALA A 54 6.08 1.39 -0.96
CA ALA A 54 4.75 1.96 -0.99
C ALA A 54 4.56 2.88 0.22
N ILE A 55 3.60 3.81 0.13
CA ILE A 55 3.20 4.67 1.24
C ILE A 55 1.68 4.73 1.35
N GLU A 56 1.19 4.89 2.56
CA GLU A 56 -0.19 5.26 2.86
C GLU A 56 -0.20 6.72 3.35
N ILE A 57 -1.17 7.50 2.86
CA ILE A 57 -1.37 8.92 3.18
C ILE A 57 -2.83 9.09 3.55
N ASP A 58 -3.09 9.60 4.75
CA ASP A 58 -4.43 9.97 5.15
C ASP A 58 -4.84 11.24 4.42
N ALA A 59 -5.99 11.23 3.78
CA ALA A 59 -6.49 12.34 2.99
C ALA A 59 -7.77 12.88 3.64
N CYS A 60 -7.71 14.15 4.04
CA CYS A 60 -8.85 14.91 4.55
C CYS A 60 -9.21 16.04 3.56
N ALA A 61 -10.49 16.31 3.39
CA ALA A 61 -11.04 17.32 2.50
C ALA A 61 -11.26 18.66 3.21
N TRP A 62 -10.94 19.77 2.54
CA TRP A 62 -11.19 21.13 3.04
C TRP A 62 -11.90 21.98 2.01
N TRP A 63 -13.11 22.45 2.34
CA TRP A 63 -13.92 23.30 1.47
C TRP A 63 -13.31 24.70 1.27
N ASN A 64 -12.52 25.18 2.23
CA ASN A 64 -11.76 26.42 2.13
C ASN A 64 -10.33 26.14 2.63
N PRO A 65 -9.33 26.07 1.75
CA PRO A 65 -9.28 26.68 0.42
C PRO A 65 -9.72 25.79 -0.77
N ASN A 66 -10.63 24.83 -0.58
CA ASN A 66 -11.12 23.90 -1.62
C ASN A 66 -10.03 22.95 -2.13
N GLU A 67 -9.46 22.16 -1.22
CA GLU A 67 -8.37 21.23 -1.50
C GLU A 67 -8.41 19.99 -0.58
N TRP A 68 -7.51 19.04 -0.84
CA TRP A 68 -7.21 17.93 0.05
C TRP A 68 -5.88 18.15 0.78
N ARG A 69 -5.78 17.69 2.02
CA ARG A 69 -4.54 17.73 2.80
C ARG A 69 -4.23 16.38 3.41
N ALA A 70 -2.93 16.14 3.58
CA ALA A 70 -2.44 14.91 4.18
C ALA A 70 -2.56 14.99 5.71
N TRP A 71 -3.57 14.35 6.30
CA TRP A 71 -3.87 14.45 7.72
C TRP A 71 -4.77 13.30 8.17
N HIS A 72 -4.49 12.71 9.32
CA HIS A 72 -5.21 11.54 9.82
C HIS A 72 -6.54 11.88 10.50
N ASP A 73 -6.55 12.92 11.34
CA ASP A 73 -7.68 13.23 12.22
C ASP A 73 -8.52 14.38 11.65
N CYS A 74 -9.33 14.15 10.61
CA CYS A 74 -10.18 15.20 10.06
C CYS A 74 -11.12 15.74 11.15
N SER A 75 -10.81 16.91 11.71
CA SER A 75 -11.77 17.63 12.54
C SER A 75 -12.82 18.24 11.61
N THR A 76 -14.09 18.21 12.02
CA THR A 76 -15.12 19.11 11.48
C THR A 76 -14.59 20.54 11.47
N ALA A 77 -14.20 21.03 10.29
CA ALA A 77 -13.82 22.41 9.96
C ALA A 77 -13.52 23.33 11.16
N GLY A 78 -12.32 23.23 11.76
CA GLY A 78 -12.00 24.11 12.88
C GLY A 78 -10.59 24.08 13.48
N ASN A 79 -9.81 22.98 13.32
CA ASN A 79 -8.44 22.98 13.81
C ASN A 79 -7.44 23.53 12.77
N ASN A 80 -6.63 24.50 13.19
CA ASN A 80 -5.63 25.22 12.39
C ASN A 80 -4.33 24.42 12.14
N ARG A 81 -4.30 23.12 12.46
CA ARG A 81 -3.12 22.28 12.21
C ARG A 81 -3.38 21.44 10.98
N TYR A 82 -2.80 21.90 9.87
CA TYR A 82 -2.91 21.28 8.58
C TYR A 82 -1.62 20.52 8.29
N GLY A 83 -1.73 19.26 7.88
CA GLY A 83 -0.67 18.71 7.06
C GLY A 83 -0.55 19.45 5.71
N PRO A 84 0.48 19.12 4.92
CA PRO A 84 0.69 19.69 3.60
C PRO A 84 -0.52 19.44 2.68
N SER A 85 -0.70 20.29 1.68
CA SER A 85 -1.67 20.02 0.62
C SER A 85 -1.31 18.72 -0.11
N MET A 86 -2.32 18.01 -0.60
CA MET A 86 -2.08 16.79 -1.39
C MET A 86 -1.30 17.10 -2.67
N ASP A 87 -1.45 18.31 -3.21
CA ASP A 87 -0.65 18.76 -4.35
C ASP A 87 0.85 18.79 -4.02
N SER A 88 1.21 19.26 -2.81
CA SER A 88 2.59 19.24 -2.32
C SER A 88 3.10 17.81 -2.11
N MET A 89 2.26 16.93 -1.57
CA MET A 89 2.60 15.52 -1.38
C MET A 89 2.87 14.81 -2.70
N ILE A 90 1.96 14.97 -3.68
CA ILE A 90 2.11 14.39 -5.03
C ILE A 90 3.36 14.96 -5.72
N THR A 91 3.60 16.26 -5.61
CA THR A 91 4.81 16.90 -6.14
C THR A 91 6.06 16.27 -5.54
N ARG A 92 6.10 16.10 -4.21
CA ARG A 92 7.22 15.45 -3.53
C ARG A 92 7.45 14.02 -4.00
N ILE A 93 6.40 13.22 -4.14
CA ILE A 93 6.49 11.83 -4.64
C ILE A 93 7.07 11.79 -6.07
N LEU A 94 6.64 12.73 -6.93
CA LEU A 94 7.11 12.80 -8.31
C LEU A 94 8.57 13.27 -8.41
N GLU A 95 9.00 14.21 -7.55
CA GLU A 95 10.41 14.58 -7.43
C GLU A 95 11.28 13.37 -7.08
N GLU A 96 10.82 12.55 -6.13
CA GLU A 96 11.54 11.34 -5.71
C GLU A 96 11.55 10.28 -6.81
N ALA A 97 10.45 10.11 -7.54
CA ALA A 97 10.42 9.26 -8.72
C ALA A 97 11.39 9.75 -9.82
N GLY A 98 11.51 11.06 -10.01
CA GLY A 98 12.47 11.68 -10.93
C GLY A 98 13.94 11.44 -10.53
N ARG A 99 14.19 11.19 -9.24
CA ARG A 99 15.50 10.77 -8.70
C ARG A 99 15.72 9.25 -8.72
N GLY A 100 14.84 8.49 -9.37
CA GLY A 100 14.91 7.03 -9.46
C GLY A 100 14.35 6.29 -8.24
N ARG A 101 13.78 6.99 -7.25
CA ARG A 101 13.15 6.41 -6.05
C ARG A 101 11.63 6.30 -6.23
N LYS A 102 11.22 5.63 -7.30
CA LYS A 102 9.80 5.51 -7.67
C LYS A 102 9.08 4.47 -6.80
N LEU A 103 8.00 4.89 -6.15
CA LEU A 103 7.10 4.00 -5.40
C LEU A 103 6.35 3.04 -6.33
N ALA A 104 6.10 1.84 -5.84
CA ALA A 104 5.26 0.82 -6.46
C ALA A 104 3.77 1.02 -6.15
N LEU A 105 3.42 1.81 -5.13
CA LEU A 105 2.03 2.12 -4.77
C LEU A 105 1.96 3.37 -3.90
N VAL A 106 0.92 4.19 -4.11
CA VAL A 106 0.45 5.21 -3.17
C VAL A 106 -0.97 4.85 -2.75
N TRP A 107 -1.18 4.62 -1.47
CA TRP A 107 -2.50 4.42 -0.87
C TRP A 107 -2.99 5.75 -0.31
N LEU A 108 -4.14 6.24 -0.77
CA LEU A 108 -4.82 7.41 -0.23
C LEU A 108 -5.97 6.93 0.68
N ASP A 109 -5.79 7.02 2.00
CA ASP A 109 -6.83 6.67 2.98
C ASP A 109 -7.81 7.85 3.11
N LEU A 110 -8.95 7.75 2.44
CA LEU A 110 -9.93 8.84 2.37
C LEU A 110 -10.74 8.88 3.65
N LYS A 111 -10.51 9.90 4.45
CA LYS A 111 -11.16 10.02 5.76
C LYS A 111 -12.55 10.61 5.68
N ASP A 112 -12.79 11.58 4.79
CA ASP A 112 -14.07 12.30 4.62
C ASP A 112 -14.51 12.42 3.13
N PRO A 113 -14.59 11.30 2.38
CA PRO A 113 -14.81 11.28 0.93
C PRO A 113 -16.10 11.94 0.43
N ASN A 114 -17.07 12.20 1.32
CA ASN A 114 -18.35 12.83 0.97
C ASN A 114 -18.43 14.33 1.31
N TYR A 115 -17.39 14.90 1.95
CA TYR A 115 -17.39 16.27 2.48
C TYR A 115 -17.70 17.33 1.43
N CYS A 116 -17.11 17.20 0.23
CA CYS A 116 -17.33 18.12 -0.88
C CYS A 116 -17.99 17.45 -2.08
N GLY A 117 -18.97 18.14 -2.69
CA GLY A 117 -19.55 17.74 -3.96
C GLY A 117 -18.72 18.18 -5.16
N GLU A 118 -18.75 17.40 -6.25
CA GLU A 118 -17.99 17.69 -7.48
C GLU A 118 -18.36 19.05 -8.13
N GLN A 119 -19.64 19.44 -8.10
CA GLN A 119 -20.09 20.72 -8.67
C GLN A 119 -19.77 21.93 -7.78
N PRO A 120 -20.11 21.95 -6.48
CA PRO A 120 -19.88 23.13 -5.66
C PRO A 120 -18.39 23.35 -5.36
N ASN A 121 -17.64 22.29 -5.05
CA ASN A 121 -16.27 22.37 -4.55
C ASN A 121 -15.42 21.21 -5.10
N ARG A 122 -15.14 21.23 -6.42
CA ARG A 122 -14.42 20.12 -7.08
C ARG A 122 -13.06 19.84 -6.43
N GLY A 123 -12.31 20.87 -6.04
CA GLY A 123 -10.96 20.75 -5.51
C GLY A 123 -10.83 19.90 -4.24
N CYS A 124 -11.83 19.92 -3.36
CA CYS A 124 -11.92 19.04 -2.18
C CYS A 124 -12.85 17.82 -2.38
N SER A 125 -13.41 17.61 -3.58
CA SER A 125 -14.16 16.38 -3.89
C SER A 125 -13.21 15.24 -4.26
N VAL A 126 -13.64 13.98 -4.13
CA VAL A 126 -12.84 12.81 -4.55
C VAL A 126 -12.52 12.84 -6.06
N ALA A 127 -13.42 13.38 -6.90
CA ALA A 127 -13.12 13.53 -8.33
C ALA A 127 -12.00 14.54 -8.59
N GLY A 128 -11.94 15.65 -7.85
CA GLY A 128 -10.83 16.60 -7.95
C GLY A 128 -9.52 16.02 -7.42
N LEU A 129 -9.57 15.24 -6.33
CA LEU A 129 -8.41 14.48 -5.86
C LEU A 129 -7.90 13.51 -6.92
N ARG A 130 -8.81 12.80 -7.60
CA ARG A 130 -8.47 11.91 -8.71
C ARG A 130 -7.82 12.66 -9.86
N ASP A 131 -8.34 13.82 -10.26
CA ASP A 131 -7.75 14.64 -11.32
C ASP A 131 -6.29 14.98 -11.00
N MET A 132 -6.01 15.32 -9.73
CA MET A 132 -4.67 15.57 -9.23
C MET A 132 -3.79 14.31 -9.22
N ALA A 133 -4.33 13.19 -8.72
CA ALA A 133 -3.65 11.90 -8.65
C ALA A 133 -3.31 11.32 -10.03
N GLN A 134 -3.95 11.78 -11.12
CA GLN A 134 -3.53 11.39 -12.47
C GLN A 134 -2.08 11.78 -12.80
N ARG A 135 -1.48 12.71 -12.05
CA ARG A 135 -0.03 12.99 -12.16
C ARG A 135 0.81 11.77 -11.73
N LEU A 136 0.38 11.03 -10.71
CA LEU A 136 1.04 9.80 -10.24
C LEU A 136 0.87 8.67 -11.27
N THR A 137 -0.36 8.42 -11.73
CA THR A 137 -0.63 7.34 -12.70
C THR A 137 0.07 7.59 -14.03
N ARG A 138 0.12 8.85 -14.52
CA ARG A 138 0.93 9.21 -15.71
C ARG A 138 2.43 8.98 -15.52
N ALA A 139 2.93 9.07 -14.29
CA ALA A 139 4.33 8.72 -13.96
C ALA A 139 4.54 7.21 -13.76
N GLY A 140 3.49 6.40 -13.93
CA GLY A 140 3.53 4.95 -13.73
C GLY A 140 3.49 4.53 -12.27
N ILE A 141 2.98 5.37 -11.36
CA ILE A 141 2.82 5.05 -9.94
C ILE A 141 1.35 4.67 -9.70
N PRO A 142 1.07 3.42 -9.28
CA PRO A 142 -0.27 2.99 -8.92
C PRO A 142 -0.86 3.75 -7.74
N VAL A 143 -2.18 3.96 -7.77
CA VAL A 143 -2.94 4.63 -6.70
C VAL A 143 -4.03 3.69 -6.17
N LEU A 144 -4.04 3.47 -4.86
CA LEU A 144 -5.10 2.74 -4.17
C LEU A 144 -5.97 3.73 -3.39
N TRP A 145 -7.26 3.75 -3.71
CA TRP A 145 -8.25 4.58 -3.05
C TRP A 145 -8.85 3.81 -1.86
N GLY A 146 -8.50 4.20 -0.63
CA GLY A 146 -9.00 3.61 0.59
C GLY A 146 -10.32 4.22 1.03
N PHE A 147 -11.35 3.39 1.15
CA PHE A 147 -12.64 3.77 1.74
C PHE A 147 -12.88 2.94 3.00
N LEU A 148 -12.68 3.59 4.14
CA LEU A 148 -13.03 3.09 5.45
C LEU A 148 -14.29 3.82 5.91
N GLU A 149 -15.12 3.14 6.70
CA GLU A 149 -16.38 3.70 7.18
C GLU A 149 -16.15 4.50 8.46
N TYR A 150 -16.05 5.83 8.33
CA TYR A 150 -15.87 6.77 9.43
C TYR A 150 -17.14 7.55 9.74
N HIS A 151 -18.04 7.70 8.76
CA HIS A 151 -19.23 8.55 8.84
C HIS A 151 -20.55 7.79 8.63
N PRO A 152 -21.11 7.13 9.67
CA PRO A 152 -22.30 6.30 9.53
C PRO A 152 -23.55 7.02 8.99
N SER A 153 -23.63 8.34 9.18
CA SER A 153 -24.74 9.18 8.71
C SER A 153 -24.59 9.66 7.26
N ASP A 154 -23.39 9.57 6.68
CA ASP A 154 -23.09 9.89 5.27
C ASP A 154 -22.05 8.89 4.75
N PRO A 155 -22.50 7.68 4.33
CA PRO A 155 -21.66 6.50 4.27
C PRO A 155 -20.49 6.68 3.32
N ASP A 156 -19.27 6.46 3.80
CA ASP A 156 -18.05 6.61 3.01
C ASP A 156 -17.97 5.51 1.95
N VAL A 157 -18.28 4.27 2.36
CA VAL A 157 -18.32 3.10 1.48
C VAL A 157 -19.60 3.10 0.66
N GLY A 158 -19.44 3.17 -0.67
CA GLY A 158 -20.59 3.22 -1.60
C GLY A 158 -21.29 4.58 -1.66
N GLY A 159 -20.82 5.57 -0.89
CA GLY A 159 -21.28 6.95 -0.94
C GLY A 159 -20.82 7.72 -2.18
N ARG A 160 -20.95 9.04 -2.11
CA ARG A 160 -20.70 9.96 -3.23
C ARG A 160 -19.25 9.91 -3.69
N GLY A 161 -18.31 9.91 -2.76
CA GLY A 161 -16.88 9.81 -3.06
C GLY A 161 -16.54 8.50 -3.79
N TRP A 162 -17.05 7.37 -3.30
CA TRP A 162 -16.91 6.07 -3.94
C TRP A 162 -17.49 6.08 -5.37
N GLN A 163 -18.72 6.57 -5.52
CA GLN A 163 -19.42 6.66 -6.79
C GLN A 163 -18.69 7.52 -7.82
N SER A 164 -17.97 8.55 -7.37
CA SER A 164 -17.17 9.41 -8.26
C SER A 164 -16.04 8.67 -8.98
N LEU A 165 -15.63 7.50 -8.47
CA LEU A 165 -14.57 6.66 -9.03
C LEU A 165 -15.10 5.48 -9.86
N GLN A 166 -16.35 5.05 -9.63
CA GLN A 166 -16.92 3.88 -10.31
C GLN A 166 -16.95 4.06 -11.83
N GLY A 167 -16.45 3.05 -12.56
CA GLY A 167 -16.34 3.11 -14.03
C GLY A 167 -15.32 4.10 -14.57
N ARG A 168 -14.52 4.75 -13.71
CA ARG A 168 -13.54 5.77 -14.10
C ARG A 168 -12.09 5.39 -13.82
N LEU A 169 -11.83 4.32 -13.06
CA LEU A 169 -10.47 3.88 -12.71
C LEU A 169 -9.65 3.47 -13.94
N SER A 170 -8.45 4.02 -14.08
CA SER A 170 -7.42 3.60 -15.07
C SER A 170 -6.74 2.29 -14.64
N THR A 171 -5.92 1.67 -15.49
CA THR A 171 -5.07 0.48 -15.23
C THR A 171 -4.11 0.56 -14.04
N LEU A 172 -3.91 1.74 -13.48
CA LEU A 172 -3.05 1.96 -12.32
C LEU A 172 -3.83 2.37 -11.08
N GLU A 173 -5.16 2.25 -11.10
CA GLU A 173 -6.01 2.59 -9.97
C GLU A 173 -6.82 1.38 -9.47
N GLY A 174 -7.04 1.33 -8.16
CA GLY A 174 -7.90 0.35 -7.49
C GLY A 174 -8.56 0.97 -6.26
N ILE A 175 -9.57 0.29 -5.72
CA ILE A 175 -10.25 0.69 -4.48
C ILE A 175 -10.05 -0.40 -3.44
N THR A 176 -9.75 -0.02 -2.20
CA THR A 176 -9.78 -0.92 -1.03
C THR A 176 -10.85 -0.52 -0.04
N THR A 177 -11.33 -1.49 0.72
CA THR A 177 -12.16 -1.30 1.89
C THR A 177 -11.86 -2.38 2.92
N THR A 178 -12.15 -2.08 4.18
CA THR A 178 -11.63 -2.85 5.32
C THR A 178 -12.65 -3.80 5.94
N GLY A 179 -12.20 -5.01 6.28
CA GLY A 179 -12.96 -5.93 7.13
C GLY A 179 -12.76 -7.42 6.82
N SER A 180 -13.61 -8.25 7.46
CA SER A 180 -13.70 -9.67 7.16
C SER A 180 -14.07 -9.92 5.70
N LEU A 181 -13.71 -11.09 5.19
CA LEU A 181 -13.90 -11.46 3.79
C LEU A 181 -15.36 -11.32 3.36
N ASP A 182 -16.29 -11.83 4.17
CA ASP A 182 -17.71 -11.81 3.85
C ASP A 182 -18.28 -10.38 3.86
N LYS A 183 -17.82 -9.53 4.79
CA LYS A 183 -18.20 -8.11 4.82
C LYS A 183 -17.76 -7.42 3.53
N VAL A 184 -16.48 -7.57 3.15
CA VAL A 184 -15.92 -6.89 1.97
C VAL A 184 -16.50 -7.43 0.67
N ARG A 185 -16.74 -8.74 0.55
CA ARG A 185 -17.50 -9.31 -0.57
C ARG A 185 -18.90 -8.72 -0.66
N GLY A 186 -19.60 -8.60 0.46
CA GLY A 186 -20.93 -7.97 0.53
C GLY A 186 -20.91 -6.52 0.07
N ILE A 187 -19.89 -5.75 0.49
CA ILE A 187 -19.67 -4.37 0.04
C ILE A 187 -19.49 -4.32 -1.49
N TYR A 188 -18.59 -5.12 -2.06
CA TYR A 188 -18.39 -5.11 -3.52
C TYR A 188 -19.57 -5.68 -4.31
N ALA A 189 -20.33 -6.62 -3.75
CA ALA A 189 -21.56 -7.08 -4.37
C ALA A 189 -22.61 -5.96 -4.44
N LYS A 190 -22.72 -5.16 -3.38
CA LYS A 190 -23.70 -4.07 -3.27
C LYS A 190 -23.28 -2.80 -4.00
N HIS A 191 -22.01 -2.42 -3.88
CA HIS A 191 -21.47 -1.12 -4.31
C HIS A 191 -20.37 -1.24 -5.37
N GLY A 192 -20.00 -2.44 -5.81
CA GLY A 192 -18.89 -2.66 -6.76
C GLY A 192 -19.29 -2.64 -8.24
N SER A 193 -20.50 -2.19 -8.58
CA SER A 193 -20.88 -1.98 -9.99
C SER A 193 -19.88 -1.03 -10.67
N GLY A 194 -19.41 -1.38 -11.88
CA GLY A 194 -18.38 -0.60 -12.57
C GLY A 194 -16.96 -0.69 -11.97
N LEU A 195 -16.72 -1.58 -10.99
CA LEU A 195 -15.40 -1.90 -10.46
C LEU A 195 -15.06 -3.36 -10.79
N PRO A 196 -14.21 -3.65 -11.80
CA PRO A 196 -13.75 -5.00 -12.11
C PRO A 196 -13.02 -5.65 -10.93
N ASN A 197 -13.03 -6.98 -10.82
CA ASN A 197 -12.35 -7.70 -9.74
C ASN A 197 -10.86 -7.34 -9.61
N GLY A 198 -10.17 -7.16 -10.74
CA GLY A 198 -8.77 -6.70 -10.80
C GLY A 198 -8.53 -5.29 -10.26
N ARG A 199 -9.56 -4.61 -9.75
CA ARG A 199 -9.56 -3.26 -9.13
C ARG A 199 -10.05 -3.25 -7.69
N ARG A 200 -10.40 -4.41 -7.16
CA ARG A 200 -10.93 -4.58 -5.81
C ARG A 200 -9.82 -5.09 -4.93
N VAL A 201 -9.56 -4.39 -3.84
CA VAL A 201 -8.56 -4.78 -2.85
C VAL A 201 -9.27 -4.96 -1.53
N LEU A 202 -8.85 -5.96 -0.78
CA LEU A 202 -9.32 -6.16 0.58
C LEU A 202 -8.17 -5.85 1.53
N ASP A 203 -8.38 -4.96 2.47
CA ASP A 203 -7.48 -4.81 3.60
C ASP A 203 -8.15 -5.26 4.89
N TYR A 204 -7.35 -5.77 5.82
CA TYR A 204 -7.85 -6.05 7.16
C TYR A 204 -6.73 -5.99 8.19
N GLY A 205 -7.07 -5.44 9.35
CA GLY A 205 -6.08 -5.01 10.30
C GLY A 205 -6.66 -4.38 11.55
N ASP A 206 -5.77 -3.97 12.43
CA ASP A 206 -6.07 -3.20 13.62
C ASP A 206 -4.89 -2.27 13.92
N THR A 207 -5.17 -1.12 14.54
CA THR A 207 -4.16 -0.18 15.01
C THR A 207 -3.21 -0.80 16.04
N ASP A 208 -3.63 -1.88 16.70
CA ASP A 208 -2.81 -2.91 17.32
C ASP A 208 -2.90 -4.22 16.54
N ILE A 209 -1.89 -4.59 15.77
CA ILE A 209 -1.93 -5.87 15.06
C ILE A 209 -2.14 -7.07 15.99
N ARG A 210 -1.85 -6.95 17.29
CA ARG A 210 -2.04 -8.01 18.29
C ARG A 210 -3.53 -8.25 18.59
N ASN A 211 -4.37 -7.23 18.43
CA ASN A 211 -5.80 -7.33 18.72
C ASN A 211 -6.50 -8.18 17.66
N GLY A 212 -7.12 -9.28 18.11
CA GLY A 212 -7.87 -10.15 17.21
C GLY A 212 -7.03 -10.87 16.15
N PHE A 213 -5.70 -10.91 16.25
CA PHE A 213 -4.85 -11.47 15.19
C PHE A 213 -5.12 -12.95 14.89
N GLY A 214 -5.25 -13.76 15.94
CA GLY A 214 -5.36 -15.22 15.87
C GLY A 214 -4.03 -15.91 15.54
N ASN A 215 -4.11 -17.13 15.03
CA ASN A 215 -2.98 -17.97 14.63
C ASN A 215 -3.11 -18.49 13.18
N CYS A 216 -4.07 -17.95 12.43
CA CYS A 216 -4.33 -18.24 11.02
C CYS A 216 -4.99 -19.60 10.76
N THR A 217 -5.55 -20.24 11.79
CA THR A 217 -6.26 -21.52 11.69
C THR A 217 -7.74 -21.41 12.08
N GLU A 218 -8.15 -20.27 12.61
CA GLU A 218 -9.50 -20.02 13.06
C GLU A 218 -10.51 -20.06 11.91
N ALA A 219 -11.72 -20.48 12.23
CA ALA A 219 -12.80 -20.59 11.24
C ALA A 219 -13.27 -19.22 10.73
N SER A 220 -13.14 -18.13 11.51
CA SER A 220 -13.47 -16.75 11.12
C SER A 220 -12.98 -15.74 12.17
N TRP A 221 -13.25 -14.44 11.93
CA TRP A 221 -13.11 -13.28 12.85
C TRP A 221 -11.71 -12.80 13.18
N ASN A 222 -10.70 -13.65 13.04
CA ASN A 222 -9.32 -13.27 13.32
C ASN A 222 -8.62 -12.72 12.08
N THR A 223 -7.84 -11.64 12.26
CA THR A 223 -7.15 -10.92 11.18
C THR A 223 -6.39 -11.86 10.27
N CYS A 224 -5.58 -12.77 10.83
CA CYS A 224 -4.78 -13.67 10.01
C CYS A 224 -5.63 -14.70 9.24
N ALA A 225 -6.66 -15.26 9.87
CA ALA A 225 -7.53 -16.24 9.23
C ALA A 225 -8.38 -15.62 8.10
N GLU A 226 -8.91 -14.41 8.31
CA GLU A 226 -9.67 -13.68 7.31
C GLU A 226 -8.79 -13.29 6.11
N LEU A 227 -7.57 -12.79 6.36
CA LEU A 227 -6.63 -12.46 5.30
C LEU A 227 -6.16 -13.69 4.52
N LYS A 228 -6.00 -14.83 5.18
CA LYS A 228 -5.69 -16.10 4.52
C LYS A 228 -6.76 -16.52 3.53
N LYS A 229 -8.04 -16.42 3.92
CA LYS A 229 -9.16 -16.70 3.01
C LYS A 229 -9.23 -15.67 1.89
N ALA A 230 -9.02 -14.39 2.22
CA ALA A 230 -9.01 -13.31 1.24
C ALA A 230 -7.90 -13.48 0.20
N ALA A 231 -6.72 -13.98 0.60
CA ALA A 231 -5.65 -14.32 -0.33
C ALA A 231 -6.05 -15.45 -1.28
N GLY A 232 -6.81 -16.46 -0.79
CA GLY A 232 -7.41 -17.48 -1.65
C GLY A 232 -8.41 -16.89 -2.67
N ASP A 233 -9.16 -15.85 -2.29
CA ASP A 233 -10.04 -15.12 -3.20
C ASP A 233 -9.30 -14.29 -4.24
N ARG A 234 -8.22 -13.62 -3.84
CA ARG A 234 -7.30 -12.97 -4.76
C ARG A 234 -6.75 -13.97 -5.76
N ASP A 235 -6.25 -15.11 -5.30
CA ASP A 235 -5.68 -16.15 -6.17
C ASP A 235 -6.73 -16.76 -7.12
N ALA A 236 -8.01 -16.73 -6.73
CA ALA A 236 -9.15 -17.08 -7.58
C ALA A 236 -9.65 -15.92 -8.49
N GLY A 237 -8.94 -14.79 -8.53
CA GLY A 237 -9.25 -13.63 -9.37
C GLY A 237 -10.44 -12.79 -8.91
N ARG A 238 -10.86 -12.90 -7.64
CA ARG A 238 -11.95 -12.09 -7.05
C ARG A 238 -11.47 -10.75 -6.50
N PHE A 239 -10.22 -10.68 -6.10
CA PHE A 239 -9.53 -9.45 -5.70
C PHE A 239 -8.21 -9.30 -6.46
N ALA A 240 -7.78 -8.07 -6.65
CA ALA A 240 -6.47 -7.73 -7.17
C ALA A 240 -5.36 -8.01 -6.15
N ALA A 241 -5.63 -7.68 -4.89
CA ALA A 241 -4.67 -7.77 -3.81
C ALA A 241 -5.33 -7.87 -2.44
N THR A 242 -4.55 -8.32 -1.46
CA THR A 242 -4.89 -8.22 -0.04
C THR A 242 -3.79 -7.52 0.74
N PHE A 243 -4.16 -6.66 1.69
CA PHE A 243 -3.22 -5.94 2.55
C PHE A 243 -3.58 -6.08 4.03
N SER A 244 -2.59 -5.89 4.90
CA SER A 244 -2.82 -5.85 6.35
C SER A 244 -2.23 -4.59 6.99
N TRP A 245 -2.73 -4.25 8.16
CA TRP A 245 -2.30 -3.09 8.94
C TRP A 245 -2.57 -3.31 10.44
N THR A 246 -1.89 -2.66 11.38
CA THR A 246 -0.61 -1.96 11.25
C THR A 246 0.46 -2.71 12.05
N THR A 247 1.54 -3.11 11.39
CA THR A 247 2.72 -3.66 12.09
C THR A 247 3.66 -2.55 12.53
N THR A 248 4.32 -2.75 13.66
CA THR A 248 5.29 -1.83 14.27
C THR A 248 6.68 -2.45 14.35
N TYR A 249 7.62 -1.79 15.02
CA TYR A 249 9.04 -2.15 15.07
C TYR A 249 9.40 -3.40 15.89
N HIS A 250 8.45 -4.15 16.44
CA HIS A 250 8.71 -5.41 17.16
C HIS A 250 7.80 -6.58 16.72
N ASP A 251 7.19 -6.46 15.53
CA ASP A 251 6.12 -7.36 15.08
C ASP A 251 6.59 -8.42 14.07
N ASN A 252 7.86 -8.84 14.12
CA ASN A 252 8.43 -9.89 13.25
C ASN A 252 7.54 -11.13 13.12
N TRP A 253 6.97 -11.60 14.23
CA TRP A 253 6.09 -12.76 14.23
C TRP A 253 4.81 -12.51 13.42
N TYR A 254 4.22 -11.31 13.54
CA TYR A 254 3.04 -10.93 12.77
C TYR A 254 3.37 -10.77 11.28
N VAL A 255 4.52 -10.17 10.95
CA VAL A 255 5.02 -10.08 9.57
C VAL A 255 5.15 -11.48 8.95
N ASP A 256 5.77 -12.42 9.67
CA ASP A 256 5.92 -13.80 9.22
C ASP A 256 4.57 -14.48 8.96
N ARG A 257 3.62 -14.34 9.89
CA ARG A 257 2.28 -14.91 9.74
C ARG A 257 1.50 -14.27 8.59
N LEU A 258 1.57 -12.95 8.43
CA LEU A 258 0.86 -12.22 7.38
C LEU A 258 1.39 -12.58 5.99
N LEU A 259 2.71 -12.62 5.79
CA LEU A 259 3.29 -12.90 4.47
C LEU A 259 3.40 -14.41 4.19
N GLY A 260 3.84 -15.19 5.18
CA GLY A 260 4.10 -16.62 5.01
C GLY A 260 2.87 -17.52 5.12
N VAL A 261 1.87 -17.14 5.94
CA VAL A 261 0.69 -17.99 6.19
C VAL A 261 -0.58 -17.39 5.59
N ALA A 262 -0.89 -16.13 5.89
CA ALA A 262 -2.04 -15.45 5.30
C ALA A 262 -1.80 -15.11 3.82
N GLY A 263 -0.54 -14.92 3.42
CA GLY A 263 -0.19 -14.70 2.03
C GLY A 263 -0.64 -13.35 1.48
N VAL A 264 -0.66 -12.30 2.31
CA VAL A 264 -1.01 -10.94 1.85
C VAL A 264 0.00 -10.39 0.85
N ASN A 265 -0.42 -9.45 0.01
CA ASN A 265 0.47 -8.76 -0.92
C ASN A 265 1.33 -7.71 -0.23
N GLY A 266 0.95 -7.22 0.94
CA GLY A 266 1.69 -6.18 1.62
C GLY A 266 1.14 -5.82 2.98
N ILE A 267 1.92 -5.01 3.69
CA ILE A 267 1.67 -4.66 5.09
C ILE A 267 1.93 -3.17 5.26
N ILE A 268 0.98 -2.47 5.88
CA ILE A 268 1.18 -1.13 6.43
C ILE A 268 2.04 -1.28 7.70
N ALA A 269 3.17 -0.58 7.70
CA ALA A 269 4.21 -0.67 8.72
C ALA A 269 4.71 0.71 9.15
N GLY A 270 4.75 0.95 10.46
CA GLY A 270 5.17 2.23 11.02
C GLY A 270 4.77 2.36 12.49
N TYR A 271 4.41 3.57 12.91
CA TYR A 271 3.77 3.77 14.22
C TYR A 271 2.38 3.15 14.22
N GLY A 272 1.94 2.59 15.35
CA GLY A 272 0.56 2.14 15.58
C GLY A 272 -0.01 2.77 16.85
N ALA A 273 -1.18 2.33 17.31
CA ALA A 273 -1.77 2.83 18.55
C ALA A 273 -0.84 2.60 19.76
N GLN A 274 -0.09 1.49 19.77
CA GLN A 274 0.82 1.09 20.86
C GLN A 274 1.99 2.06 21.03
N THR A 275 2.29 2.79 19.97
CA THR A 275 3.44 3.68 19.86
C THR A 275 3.01 5.14 19.80
N GLY A 276 1.73 5.43 20.05
CA GLY A 276 1.16 6.77 20.11
C GLY A 276 0.83 7.40 18.75
N ALA A 277 0.44 6.60 17.74
CA ALA A 277 -0.10 6.99 16.43
C ALA A 277 0.26 8.42 15.96
N LYS A 278 1.27 8.52 15.10
CA LYS A 278 1.81 9.80 14.61
C LYS A 278 2.41 9.63 13.22
N ASP A 279 2.58 10.76 12.55
CA ASP A 279 3.15 10.81 11.20
C ASP A 279 4.48 10.04 11.09
N TYR A 280 4.65 9.36 9.95
CA TYR A 280 5.89 8.69 9.61
C TYR A 280 7.07 9.66 9.62
N ASP A 281 8.15 9.29 10.30
CA ASP A 281 9.35 10.10 10.47
C ASP A 281 10.63 9.30 10.19
N ASN A 282 11.78 9.96 10.25
CA ASN A 282 13.10 9.34 10.05
C ASN A 282 13.63 8.61 11.30
N SER A 283 12.73 8.14 12.17
CA SER A 283 13.13 7.42 13.38
C SER A 283 13.51 5.98 13.08
N TRP A 284 14.29 5.40 13.99
CA TRP A 284 14.62 3.97 13.92
C TRP A 284 13.37 3.09 14.04
N GLN A 285 12.31 3.53 14.73
CA GLN A 285 11.05 2.80 14.88
C GLN A 285 10.38 2.63 13.51
N CYS A 286 10.15 3.73 12.80
CA CYS A 286 9.61 3.71 11.45
C CYS A 286 10.48 2.88 10.51
N GLY A 287 11.80 3.08 10.55
CA GLY A 287 12.75 2.33 9.74
C GLY A 287 12.73 0.83 10.02
N ASN A 288 12.65 0.44 11.30
CA ASN A 288 12.62 -0.97 11.67
C ASN A 288 11.28 -1.64 11.32
N ALA A 289 10.15 -0.93 11.44
CA ALA A 289 8.86 -1.46 11.03
C ALA A 289 8.88 -1.91 9.55
N VAL A 290 9.36 -1.04 8.66
CA VAL A 290 9.54 -1.37 7.23
C VAL A 290 10.63 -2.42 7.01
N ARG A 291 11.75 -2.34 7.74
CA ARG A 291 12.85 -3.30 7.62
C ARG A 291 12.41 -4.73 7.89
N GLN A 292 11.55 -4.99 8.86
CA GLN A 292 11.09 -6.36 9.16
C GLN A 292 10.38 -7.01 7.95
N VAL A 293 9.58 -6.25 7.21
CA VAL A 293 8.95 -6.73 5.95
C VAL A 293 10.03 -7.04 4.92
N ARG A 294 11.00 -6.15 4.74
CA ARG A 294 12.08 -6.31 3.77
C ARG A 294 12.98 -7.51 4.09
N ASP A 295 13.35 -7.67 5.36
CA ASP A 295 14.20 -8.76 5.83
C ASP A 295 13.49 -10.11 5.68
N TRP A 296 12.18 -10.16 5.96
CA TRP A 296 11.37 -11.35 5.69
C TRP A 296 11.39 -11.71 4.21
N VAL A 297 11.18 -10.73 3.32
CA VAL A 297 11.21 -10.94 1.86
C VAL A 297 12.59 -11.39 1.39
N ALA A 298 13.67 -10.82 1.91
CA ALA A 298 15.03 -11.23 1.57
C ALA A 298 15.31 -12.68 1.97
N GLY A 299 14.85 -13.09 3.17
CA GLY A 299 14.91 -14.47 3.65
C GLY A 299 14.06 -15.46 2.84
N HIS A 300 13.04 -14.96 2.12
CA HIS A 300 12.13 -15.75 1.27
C HIS A 300 12.29 -15.43 -0.22
N SER A 301 13.49 -15.01 -0.63
CA SER A 301 13.77 -14.59 -2.01
C SER A 301 13.59 -15.70 -3.05
N GLY A 302 13.43 -16.97 -2.66
CA GLY A 302 13.06 -18.03 -3.61
C GLY A 302 11.63 -17.90 -4.16
N SER A 303 10.72 -17.24 -3.43
CA SER A 303 9.29 -17.16 -3.77
C SER A 303 8.72 -15.75 -3.73
N HIS A 304 9.39 -14.81 -3.05
CA HIS A 304 8.93 -13.43 -2.88
C HIS A 304 10.02 -12.46 -3.31
N ARG A 305 9.58 -11.24 -3.66
CA ARG A 305 10.47 -10.09 -3.87
C ARG A 305 9.76 -8.81 -3.47
N MET A 306 10.51 -7.75 -3.23
CA MET A 306 9.90 -6.44 -3.07
C MET A 306 9.25 -6.01 -4.39
N ALA A 307 8.03 -5.49 -4.30
CA ALA A 307 7.36 -4.86 -5.43
C ALA A 307 8.16 -3.64 -5.92
N ASN A 308 8.09 -3.38 -7.21
CA ASN A 308 8.65 -2.19 -7.85
C ASN A 308 7.62 -1.60 -8.82
N ALA A 309 7.90 -0.42 -9.38
CA ALA A 309 6.96 0.29 -10.24
C ALA A 309 6.62 -0.42 -11.58
N GLY A 310 7.34 -1.48 -11.94
CA GLY A 310 6.99 -2.34 -13.07
C GLY A 310 5.92 -3.39 -12.73
N ASP A 311 5.64 -3.62 -11.46
CA ASP A 311 4.60 -4.55 -11.02
C ASP A 311 3.21 -3.99 -11.26
N ARG A 312 2.37 -4.79 -11.91
CA ARG A 312 0.96 -4.45 -12.11
C ARG A 312 0.15 -5.06 -11.00
N LEU A 313 -0.15 -4.25 -9.97
CA LEU A 313 -1.05 -4.65 -8.89
C LEU A 313 -2.49 -4.84 -9.40
N PHE A 314 -2.91 -4.00 -10.35
CA PHE A 314 -4.25 -3.99 -10.91
C PHE A 314 -4.25 -4.51 -12.35
N TYR A 315 -5.32 -5.22 -12.72
CA TYR A 315 -5.48 -5.84 -14.05
C TYR A 315 -6.92 -5.74 -14.59
#